data_AF-A4VKP0-F1
#
_entry.id   AF-A4VKP0-F1
#
_cell.length_a   1.000
_cell.length_b   1.000
_cell.length_c   1.000
_cell.angle_alpha   90.00
_cell.angle_beta   90.00
_cell.angle_gamma   90.00
#
_symmetry.space_group_name_H-M   'P 1'
#
loop_
_entity.id
_entity.type
_entity.pdbx_description
1 polymer ?
#
loop_
_entity_poly.entity_id
_entity_poly.type
_entity_poly.pdbx_seq_one_letter_code
_entity_poly.pdbx_strand_id
1 'polypeptide(L)'
;MIYHVPSSSYSAFSDADRPGEYMSSKARLFADFTERLRNALANGDWEGIAALDDDCGALIATLQDEDAADAELREAIEAMAEVYAKLQAAGRSERERLALELTKLSQSKQVTQAYTSLG
;
A
#
# COMPACT_ATOMS: atom_id res chain seq x y z
N MET A 1 28.96 -34.05 54.91
CA MET A 1 28.45 -33.90 53.53
C MET A 1 27.34 -32.86 53.57
N ILE A 2 27.66 -31.60 53.26
CA ILE A 2 26.67 -30.53 53.12
C ILE A 2 26.76 -30.10 51.66
N TYR A 3 25.69 -30.32 50.91
CA TYR A 3 25.60 -29.92 49.51
C TYR A 3 25.36 -28.40 49.41
N HIS A 4 26.07 -27.82 48.45
CA HIS A 4 26.08 -26.43 48.03
C HIS A 4 24.83 -26.09 47.19
N VAL A 5 24.29 -24.88 47.30
CA VAL A 5 23.81 -24.13 46.11
C VAL A 5 24.27 -22.67 46.23
N PRO A 6 24.97 -22.09 45.23
CA PRO A 6 25.25 -20.67 45.18
C PRO A 6 24.03 -19.90 44.67
N SER A 7 23.70 -18.81 45.36
CA SER A 7 22.77 -17.79 44.88
C SER A 7 23.35 -17.12 43.63
N SER A 8 22.97 -17.59 42.44
CA SER A 8 23.26 -16.91 41.19
C SER A 8 22.23 -15.80 40.99
N SER A 9 22.53 -14.61 41.48
CA SER A 9 21.81 -13.39 41.09
C SER A 9 22.17 -13.05 39.65
N TYR A 10 21.44 -13.62 38.68
CA TYR A 10 21.52 -13.21 37.28
C TYR A 10 20.61 -12.00 37.06
N SER A 11 21.28 -10.85 36.93
CA SER A 11 20.91 -9.60 36.26
C SER A 11 19.43 -9.30 35.96
N ALA A 12 19.02 -8.14 36.47
CA ALA A 12 18.05 -7.20 35.90
C ALA A 12 17.69 -7.45 34.43
N PHE A 13 16.47 -7.89 34.16
CA PHE A 13 15.85 -7.77 32.85
C PHE A 13 14.85 -6.60 32.93
N SER A 14 15.37 -5.41 32.60
CA SER A 14 14.53 -4.29 32.20
C SER A 14 13.97 -4.66 30.83
N ASP A 15 12.76 -5.22 30.79
CA ASP A 15 12.02 -5.54 29.56
C ASP A 15 11.20 -4.32 29.06
N ALA A 16 11.64 -3.12 29.45
CA ALA A 16 11.27 -1.90 28.78
C ALA A 16 12.34 -1.65 27.70
N ASP A 17 11.91 -1.69 26.44
CA ASP A 17 12.67 -1.25 25.24
C ASP A 17 13.44 -2.33 24.45
N ARG A 18 12.73 -3.37 23.99
CA ARG A 18 13.12 -4.10 22.77
C ARG A 18 12.10 -3.89 21.65
N PRO A 19 12.10 -2.73 20.96
CA PRO A 19 11.32 -2.52 19.76
C PRO A 19 12.04 -3.17 18.57
N GLY A 20 11.43 -4.24 18.07
CA GLY A 20 11.83 -4.89 16.82
C GLY A 20 12.68 -6.13 17.04
N GLU A 21 12.05 -7.30 16.99
CA GLU A 21 12.69 -8.54 16.51
C GLU A 21 11.66 -9.68 16.44
N TYR A 22 10.67 -9.54 15.55
CA TYR A 22 10.34 -10.52 14.50
C TYR A 22 9.06 -10.02 13.80
N MET A 23 9.22 -9.20 12.75
CA MET A 23 8.07 -8.96 11.87
C MET A 23 7.56 -10.31 11.38
N SER A 24 6.29 -10.59 11.61
CA SER A 24 5.64 -11.77 11.07
C SER A 24 5.89 -11.86 9.55
N SER A 25 6.15 -13.07 9.04
CA SER A 25 6.47 -13.26 7.63
C SER A 25 5.36 -12.69 6.73
N LYS A 26 4.10 -12.76 7.16
CA LYS A 26 2.98 -12.16 6.43
C LYS A 26 3.00 -10.64 6.54
N ALA A 27 3.21 -10.08 7.74
CA ALA A 27 3.31 -8.63 7.92
C ALA A 27 4.36 -8.00 6.99
N ARG A 28 5.51 -8.66 6.84
CA ARG A 28 6.54 -8.24 5.89
C ARG A 28 6.10 -8.30 4.43
N LEU A 29 5.39 -9.36 4.01
CA LEU A 29 4.86 -9.45 2.64
C LEU A 29 3.88 -8.31 2.33
N PHE A 30 3.00 -7.98 3.27
CA PHE A 30 2.07 -6.85 3.12
C PHE A 30 2.79 -5.50 3.10
N ALA A 31 3.82 -5.31 3.93
CA ALA A 31 4.64 -4.11 3.92
C ALA A 31 5.41 -3.94 2.59
N ASP A 32 6.03 -5.01 2.09
CA ASP A 32 6.76 -4.99 0.81
C ASP A 32 5.82 -4.72 -0.37
N PHE A 33 4.62 -5.32 -0.37
CA PHE A 33 3.58 -5.02 -1.36
C PHE A 33 3.14 -3.55 -1.31
N THR A 34 2.91 -3.02 -0.10
CA THR A 34 2.52 -1.62 0.11
C THR A 34 3.56 -0.66 -0.45
N GLU A 35 4.84 -0.97 -0.31
CA GLU A 35 5.92 -0.15 -0.84
C GLU A 35 5.99 -0.23 -2.38
N ARG A 36 5.78 -1.40 -2.99
CA ARG A 36 5.64 -1.53 -4.46
C ARG A 36 4.50 -0.67 -4.98
N LEU A 37 3.33 -0.72 -4.34
CA LEU A 37 2.17 0.06 -4.73
C LEU A 37 2.40 1.57 -4.59
N ARG A 38 3.06 1.99 -3.50
CA ARG A 38 3.43 3.38 -3.27
C ARG A 38 4.36 3.91 -4.36
N ASN A 39 5.36 3.13 -4.75
CA ASN A 39 6.31 3.50 -5.79
C ASN A 39 5.63 3.59 -7.16
N ALA A 40 4.78 2.63 -7.51
CA ALA A 40 4.02 2.69 -8.76
C ALA A 40 3.09 3.92 -8.81
N LEU A 41 2.40 4.22 -7.70
CA LEU A 41 1.57 5.42 -7.58
C LEU A 41 2.38 6.72 -7.69
N ALA A 42 3.53 6.81 -7.02
CA ALA A 42 4.39 7.99 -7.06
C ALA A 42 4.92 8.26 -8.48
N ASN A 43 5.15 7.21 -9.26
CA ASN A 43 5.60 7.30 -10.65
C ASN A 43 4.45 7.51 -11.66
N GLY A 44 3.18 7.48 -11.22
CA GLY A 44 2.03 7.49 -12.11
C GLY A 44 1.98 6.28 -13.04
N ASP A 45 2.57 5.16 -12.63
CA ASP A 45 2.66 3.93 -13.42
C ASP A 45 1.35 3.16 -13.36
N TRP A 46 0.36 3.62 -14.13
CA TRP A 46 -0.98 3.02 -14.13
C TRP A 46 -1.02 1.57 -14.61
N GLU A 47 -0.09 1.16 -15.48
CA GLU A 47 0.04 -0.22 -15.95
C GLU A 47 0.63 -1.11 -14.84
N GLY A 48 1.68 -0.64 -14.16
CA GLY A 48 2.24 -1.31 -12.98
C GLY A 48 1.23 -1.43 -11.84
N ILE A 49 0.42 -0.40 -11.61
CA ILE A 49 -0.66 -0.43 -10.61
C ILE A 49 -1.73 -1.48 -10.98
N ALA A 50 -2.10 -1.59 -12.26
CA ALA A 50 -3.06 -2.60 -12.71
C ALA A 50 -2.54 -4.03 -12.49
N ALA A 51 -1.25 -4.29 -12.76
CA ALA A 51 -0.64 -5.58 -12.49
C ALA A 51 -0.58 -5.90 -10.98
N LEU A 52 -0.39 -4.88 -10.13
CA LEU A 52 -0.37 -5.05 -8.68
C LEU A 52 -1.76 -5.35 -8.08
N ASP A 53 -2.85 -5.05 -8.77
CA ASP A 53 -4.20 -5.32 -8.26
C ASP A 53 -4.50 -6.83 -8.22
N ASP A 54 -4.04 -7.59 -9.23
CA ASP A 54 -4.11 -9.05 -9.24
C ASP A 54 -3.26 -9.67 -8.11
N ASP A 55 -2.05 -9.15 -7.90
CA ASP A 55 -1.15 -9.55 -6.80
C ASP A 55 -1.80 -9.28 -5.42
N CYS A 56 -2.56 -8.19 -5.28
CA CYS A 56 -3.27 -7.83 -4.05
C CYS A 56 -4.33 -8.88 -3.69
N GLY A 57 -5.14 -9.30 -4.67
CA GLY A 57 -6.15 -10.33 -4.48
C GLY A 57 -5.54 -11.66 -4.03
N ALA A 58 -4.41 -12.05 -4.64
CA ALA A 58 -3.67 -13.24 -4.26
C ALA A 58 -3.09 -13.13 -2.83
N LEU A 59 -2.55 -11.97 -2.46
CA LEU A 59 -1.99 -11.73 -1.13
C LEU A 59 -3.06 -11.76 -0.04
N ILE A 60 -4.22 -11.12 -0.26
CA ILE A 60 -5.37 -11.15 0.66
C ILE A 60 -5.88 -12.58 0.84
N ALA A 61 -5.92 -13.39 -0.22
CA ALA A 61 -6.34 -14.79 -0.16
C ALA A 61 -5.42 -15.69 0.70
N THR A 62 -4.23 -15.22 1.09
CA THR A 62 -3.34 -15.92 2.02
C THR A 62 -3.70 -15.71 3.49
N LEU A 63 -4.58 -14.76 3.79
CA LEU A 63 -5.03 -14.48 5.15
C LEU A 63 -5.96 -15.57 5.69
N GLN A 64 -5.82 -15.86 6.97
CA GLN A 64 -6.61 -16.82 7.73
C GLN A 64 -7.16 -16.16 9.01
N ASP A 65 -8.14 -16.77 9.66
CA ASP A 65 -8.77 -16.19 10.84
C ASP A 65 -7.78 -15.99 12.00
N GLU A 66 -6.79 -16.88 12.12
CA GLU A 66 -5.74 -16.80 13.14
C GLU A 66 -4.82 -15.57 12.96
N ASP A 67 -4.70 -15.07 11.74
CA ASP A 67 -3.90 -13.87 11.43
C ASP A 67 -4.49 -12.60 12.04
N ALA A 68 -5.78 -12.60 12.42
CA ALA A 68 -6.43 -11.44 13.03
C ALA A 68 -5.79 -11.04 14.37
N ALA A 69 -5.15 -11.98 15.06
CA ALA A 69 -4.45 -11.73 16.33
C ALA A 69 -3.06 -11.08 16.15
N ASP A 70 -2.50 -11.12 14.95
CA ASP A 70 -1.18 -10.55 14.63
C ASP A 70 -1.28 -9.02 14.49
N ALA A 71 -0.78 -8.32 15.50
CA ALA A 71 -0.84 -6.86 15.56
C ALA A 71 -0.01 -6.21 14.44
N GLU A 72 1.16 -6.76 14.12
CA GLU A 72 2.04 -6.20 13.10
C GLU A 72 1.46 -6.38 11.70
N LEU A 73 0.84 -7.54 11.45
CA LEU A 73 0.13 -7.78 10.19
C LEU A 73 -1.07 -6.84 10.05
N ARG A 74 -1.80 -6.59 11.14
CA ARG A 74 -2.91 -5.62 11.13
C ARG A 74 -2.43 -4.22 10.78
N GLU A 75 -1.34 -3.76 11.40
CA GLU A 75 -0.72 -2.47 11.08
C GLU A 75 -0.27 -2.40 9.61
N ALA A 76 0.33 -3.48 9.09
CA ALA A 76 0.73 -3.56 7.68
C ALA A 76 -0.47 -3.48 6.71
N ILE A 77 -1.58 -4.15 7.04
CA ILE A 77 -2.84 -4.09 6.25
C ILE A 77 -3.46 -2.69 6.32
N GLU A 78 -3.42 -2.02 7.48
CA GLU A 78 -3.92 -0.65 7.63
C GLU A 78 -3.09 0.33 6.78
N ALA A 79 -1.76 0.23 6.83
CA ALA A 79 -0.88 1.02 5.97
C ALA A 79 -1.15 0.78 4.47
N MET A 80 -1.45 -0.46 4.07
CA MET A 80 -1.86 -0.77 2.69
C MET A 80 -3.19 -0.09 2.32
N ALA A 81 -4.17 -0.10 3.22
CA ALA A 81 -5.47 0.54 3.00
C ALA A 81 -5.35 2.06 2.80
N GLU A 82 -4.45 2.72 3.54
CA GLU A 82 -4.16 4.14 3.34
C GLU A 82 -3.61 4.44 1.93
N VAL A 83 -2.73 3.58 1.41
CA VAL A 83 -2.20 3.73 0.05
C VAL A 83 -3.33 3.54 -0.98
N TYR A 84 -4.23 2.58 -0.78
CA TYR A 84 -5.40 2.41 -1.64
C TYR A 84 -6.34 3.63 -1.64
N ALA A 85 -6.54 4.28 -0.50
CA ALA A 85 -7.33 5.51 -0.44
C ALA A 85 -6.70 6.64 -1.29
N LYS A 86 -5.37 6.78 -1.24
CA LYS A 86 -4.61 7.72 -2.06
C LYS A 86 -4.70 7.37 -3.55
N LEU A 87 -4.57 6.09 -3.90
CA LEU A 87 -4.73 5.59 -5.26
C LEU A 87 -6.10 5.95 -5.84
N GLN A 88 -7.17 5.71 -5.09
CA GLN A 88 -8.53 6.05 -5.54
C GLN A 88 -8.71 7.55 -5.78
N ALA A 89 -8.12 8.40 -4.93
CA ALA A 89 -8.13 9.84 -5.11
C ALA A 89 -7.36 10.27 -6.38
N ALA A 90 -6.16 9.72 -6.58
CA ALA A 90 -5.35 9.98 -7.76
C ALA A 90 -6.06 9.54 -9.05
N GLY A 91 -6.65 8.34 -9.06
CA GLY A 91 -7.39 7.83 -10.23
C GLY A 91 -8.64 8.66 -10.56
N ARG A 92 -9.33 9.23 -9.57
CA ARG A 92 -10.43 10.19 -9.83
C ARG A 92 -9.90 11.47 -10.49
N SER A 93 -8.86 12.06 -9.91
CA SER A 93 -8.24 13.27 -10.46
C SER A 93 -7.74 13.07 -11.88
N GLU A 94 -7.15 11.91 -12.17
CA GLU A 94 -6.65 11.58 -13.50
C GLU A 94 -7.79 11.43 -14.53
N ARG A 95 -8.89 10.79 -14.17
CA ARG A 95 -10.08 10.71 -15.04
C ARG A 95 -10.71 12.08 -15.31
N GLU A 96 -10.75 12.95 -14.30
CA GLU A 96 -11.23 14.33 -14.47
C GLU A 96 -10.32 15.12 -15.42
N ARG A 97 -9.00 14.99 -15.27
CA ARG A 97 -8.01 15.60 -16.19
C ARG A 97 -8.24 15.15 -17.63
N LEU A 98 -8.38 13.84 -17.86
CA LEU A 98 -8.64 13.29 -19.20
C LEU A 98 -9.98 13.75 -19.78
N ALA A 99 -11.03 13.84 -18.97
CA ALA A 99 -12.34 14.34 -19.41
C ALA A 99 -12.28 15.80 -19.87
N LEU A 100 -11.53 16.64 -19.15
CA LEU A 100 -11.28 18.03 -19.54
C LEU A 100 -10.48 18.15 -20.84
N GLU A 101 -9.46 17.31 -21.02
CA GLU A 101 -8.68 17.26 -22.27
C GLU A 101 -9.52 16.86 -23.47
N LEU A 102 -10.35 15.81 -23.33
CA LEU A 102 -11.28 15.38 -24.36
C LEU A 102 -12.31 16.47 -24.71
N THR A 103 -12.81 17.20 -23.71
CA THR A 103 -13.75 18.31 -23.92
C THR A 103 -13.09 19.47 -24.65
N LYS A 104 -11.86 19.84 -24.28
CA LYS A 104 -11.11 20.89 -24.99
C LYS A 104 -10.84 20.51 -26.44
N LEU A 105 -10.48 19.25 -26.69
CA LEU A 105 -10.25 18.73 -28.03
C LEU A 105 -11.53 18.75 -28.88
N SER A 106 -12.67 18.35 -28.31
CA SER A 106 -13.94 18.36 -29.05
C SER A 106 -14.39 19.77 -29.42
N GLN A 107 -14.26 20.73 -28.50
CA GLN A 107 -14.54 22.15 -28.76
C GLN A 107 -13.63 22.72 -29.86
N SER A 108 -12.33 22.43 -29.82
CA SER A 108 -11.38 22.88 -30.84
C SER A 108 -11.76 22.38 -32.25
N LYS A 109 -12.22 21.12 -32.36
CA LYS A 109 -12.69 20.55 -33.63
C LYS A 109 -13.96 21.24 -34.13
N GLN A 110 -14.94 21.50 -33.25
CA GLN A 110 -16.19 22.17 -33.62
C GLN A 110 -15.94 23.60 -34.13
N VAL A 111 -15.06 24.35 -33.48
CA VAL A 111 -14.66 25.70 -33.91
C VAL A 111 -14.00 25.65 -35.29
N THR A 112 -13.06 24.73 -35.51
CA THR A 112 -12.36 24.57 -36.80
C THR A 112 -13.34 24.21 -37.93
N GLN A 113 -14.32 23.34 -37.65
CA GLN A 113 -15.36 22.95 -38.59
C GLN A 113 -16.27 24.13 -38.96
N ALA A 114 -16.67 24.95 -37.99
CA ALA A 114 -17.53 26.12 -38.22
C ALA A 114 -16.87 27.14 -39.17
N TYR A 115 -15.57 27.41 -39.01
CA TYR A 115 -14.85 28.31 -39.92
C TYR A 115 -14.65 27.71 -41.32
N THR A 116 -14.49 26.40 -41.43
CA THR A 116 -14.37 25.72 -42.74
C THR A 116 -15.68 25.74 -43.52
N SER A 117 -16.83 25.68 -42.85
CA SER A 117 -18.15 25.76 -43.50
C SER A 117 -18.58 27.16 -43.92
N LEU A 118 -17.83 28.20 -43.52
CA LEU A 118 -18.12 29.61 -43.81
C LEU A 118 -17.19 30.21 -44.87
N GLY A 119 -16.24 29.44 -45.41
CA GLY A 119 -15.38 29.82 -46.54
C GLY A 119 -15.67 28.97 -47.77
#